data_AF-A0A2S8NT65-F1
#
_entry.id   AF-A0A2S8NT65-F1
#
_cell.length_a   1.000
_cell.length_b   1.000
_cell.length_c   1.000
_cell.angle_alpha   90.00
_cell.angle_beta   90.00
_cell.angle_gamma   90.00
#
_symmetry.space_group_name_H-M   'P 1'
#
loop_
_entity.id
_entity.type
_entity.pdbx_description
1 polymer ?
#
loop_
_entity_poly.entity_id
_entity_poly.type
_entity_poly.pdbx_seq_one_letter_code
_entity_poly.pdbx_strand_id
1 'polypeptide(L)' 'MKEIRNLQLSEFQKEIINKLDDEYCYKIAGYDEINIFNKEMEYLITIDKKDNTVSINNYIEKLKKELEFLELILKENK' A
#
# COMPACT_ATOMS: atom_id res chain seq x y z
N MET A 1 5.24 26.51 -14.17
CA MET A 1 5.99 25.84 -13.09
C MET A 1 4.93 25.26 -12.16
N LYS A 2 4.68 23.94 -12.17
CA LYS A 2 3.60 23.36 -11.35
C LYS A 2 4.08 23.36 -9.90
N GLU A 3 3.33 24.05 -9.03
CA GLU A 3 3.54 24.05 -7.59
C GLU A 3 3.66 22.62 -7.09
N ILE A 4 4.81 22.27 -6.54
CA ILE A 4 4.92 21.11 -5.66
C ILE A 4 4.12 21.54 -4.42
N ARG A 5 2.83 21.18 -4.36
CA ARG A 5 2.05 21.31 -3.13
C ARG A 5 2.87 20.65 -2.03
N ASN A 6 3.14 21.40 -0.95
CA ASN A 6 3.83 20.90 0.24
C ASN A 6 3.03 19.71 0.81
N LEU A 7 3.27 18.51 0.27
CA LEU A 7 2.66 17.27 0.70
C LEU A 7 3.35 16.87 2.01
N GLN A 8 2.72 17.23 3.12
CA GLN A 8 3.12 16.75 4.43
C GLN A 8 2.70 15.29 4.56
N LEU A 9 3.67 14.39 4.41
CA LEU A 9 3.52 12.97 4.70
C LEU A 9 3.21 12.76 6.19
N SER A 10 2.34 11.80 6.50
CA SER A 10 2.15 11.35 7.88
C SER A 10 3.41 10.66 8.42
N GLU A 11 3.54 10.57 9.75
CA GLU A 11 4.65 9.82 10.36
C GLU A 11 4.64 8.36 9.94
N PHE A 12 3.45 7.78 9.76
CA PHE A 12 3.31 6.41 9.26
C PHE A 12 3.83 6.26 7.81
N GLN A 13 3.44 7.16 6.90
CA GLN A 13 3.96 7.14 5.52
C GLN A 13 5.50 7.29 5.49
N LYS A 14 6.07 8.16 6.32
CA LYS A 14 7.52 8.31 6.45
C LYS A 14 8.18 7.03 6.96
N GLU A 15 7.60 6.39 7.98
CA GLU A 15 8.12 5.13 8.53
C GLU A 15 8.15 4.03 7.47
N ILE A 16 7.10 3.91 6.66
CA ILE A 16 7.04 2.94 5.57
C ILE A 16 8.14 3.23 4.54
N ILE A 17 8.24 4.47 4.06
CA ILE A 17 9.26 4.88 3.08
C ILE A 17 10.67 4.59 3.59
N ASN A 18 10.96 4.89 4.86
CA ASN A 18 12.29 4.67 5.45
C ASN A 18 12.64 3.18 5.61
N LYS A 19 11.66 2.28 5.54
CA LYS A 19 11.86 0.83 5.61
C LYS A 19 11.89 0.16 4.23
N LEU A 20 11.63 0.89 3.15
CA LEU A 20 11.76 0.35 1.81
C LEU A 20 13.24 0.09 1.51
N ASP A 21 13.54 -1.10 0.97
CA ASP A 21 14.84 -1.42 0.40
C ASP A 21 14.91 -1.02 -1.09
N ASP A 22 16.05 -1.28 -1.74
CA ASP A 22 16.31 -0.93 -3.14
C ASP A 22 15.44 -1.71 -4.15
N GLU A 23 14.72 -2.77 -3.73
CA GLU A 23 13.81 -3.52 -4.59
C GLU A 23 12.46 -2.83 -4.77
N TYR A 24 12.17 -1.79 -3.98
CA TYR A 24 10.91 -1.07 -4.00
C TYR A 24 11.13 0.42 -4.28
N CYS A 25 10.12 1.02 -4.91
CA CYS A 25 10.08 2.47 -5.07
C CYS A 25 8.71 3.00 -4.67
N TYR A 26 8.64 4.29 -4.36
CA TYR A 26 7.39 4.95 -4.06
C TYR A 26 7.20 6.18 -4.95
N LYS A 27 5.93 6.52 -5.20
CA LYS A 27 5.52 7.78 -5.82
C LYS A 27 4.44 8.41 -4.98
N ILE A 28 4.53 9.72 -4.78
CA ILE A 28 3.42 10.47 -4.20
C ILE A 28 2.31 10.51 -5.24
N ALA A 29 1.13 10.02 -4.87
CA ALA A 29 -0.04 9.91 -5.72
C ALA A 29 -1.19 10.74 -5.14
N GLY A 30 -2.07 11.24 -6.02
CA GLY A 30 -3.24 12.01 -5.60
C GLY A 30 -2.88 13.27 -4.80
N TYR A 31 -3.59 13.47 -3.69
CA TYR A 31 -3.45 14.63 -2.80
C TYR A 31 -2.68 14.35 -1.52
N ASP A 32 -2.71 13.12 -1.00
CA ASP A 32 -2.17 12.75 0.32
C ASP A 32 -1.76 11.26 0.39
N GLU A 33 -1.55 10.59 -0.75
CA GLU A 33 -1.27 9.15 -0.81
C GLU A 33 0.15 8.87 -1.31
N ILE A 34 0.71 7.73 -0.91
CA ILE A 34 1.92 7.16 -1.53
C ILE A 34 1.60 5.82 -2.16
N ASN A 35 2.00 5.64 -3.41
CA ASN A 35 1.92 4.35 -4.10
C ASN A 35 3.29 3.69 -4.05
N ILE A 36 3.32 2.41 -3.68
CA ILE A 36 4.53 1.59 -3.62
C ILE A 36 4.52 0.61 -4.80
N PHE A 37 5.68 0.45 -5.40
CA PHE A 37 5.90 -0.40 -6.56
C PHE A 37 7.13 -1.29 -6.33
N ASN A 38 7.18 -2.43 -7.03
CA ASN A 38 8.40 -3.24 -7.12
C ASN A 38 9.41 -2.63 -8.14
N LYS A 39 10.58 -3.26 -8.27
CA LYS A 39 11.63 -2.87 -9.24
C LYS A 39 11.18 -2.89 -10.71
N GLU A 40 10.13 -3.63 -11.04
CA GLU A 40 9.54 -3.72 -12.38
C GLU A 40 8.46 -2.66 -12.61
N MET A 41 8.27 -1.76 -11.63
CA MET A 41 7.26 -0.69 -11.63
C MET A 41 5.82 -1.21 -11.57
N GLU A 42 5.63 -2.46 -11.12
CA GLU A 42 4.30 -3.00 -10.85
C GLU A 42 3.78 -2.44 -9.52
N TYR A 43 2.52 -2.01 -9.54
CA TYR A 43 1.87 -1.45 -8.37
C TYR A 43 1.64 -2.53 -7.31
N LEU A 44 1.99 -2.23 -6.05
CA LEU A 44 1.80 -3.13 -4.93
C LEU A 44 0.69 -2.63 -3.99
N ILE A 45 0.81 -1.40 -3.49
CA ILE A 45 -0.11 -0.85 -2.50
C ILE A 45 -0.11 0.68 -2.50
N THR A 46 -1.24 1.25 -2.12
CA THR A 46 -1.40 2.67 -1.79
C THR A 46 -1.52 2.81 -0.28
N ILE A 47 -0.76 3.74 0.31
CA ILE A 47 -0.85 4.12 1.71
C ILE A 47 -1.37 5.57 1.80
N ASP A 48 -2.58 5.72 2.35
CA ASP A 48 -3.20 7.02 2.59
C ASP A 48 -2.56 7.69 3.81
N LYS A 49 -2.61 9.02 3.86
CA LYS A 49 -2.10 9.80 5.00
C LYS A 49 -2.78 9.46 6.33
N LYS A 50 -4.03 9.03 6.28
CA LYS A 50 -4.83 8.61 7.45
C LYS A 50 -4.51 7.18 7.89
N ASP A 51 -3.79 6.41 7.08
CA ASP A 51 -3.41 5.07 7.47
C ASP A 51 -2.46 5.08 8.67
N ASN A 52 -2.59 4.00 9.43
CA ASN A 52 -1.73 3.69 10.55
C ASN A 52 -1.61 2.17 10.68
N THR A 53 -0.75 1.72 11.58
CA THR A 53 -0.49 0.30 11.81
C THR A 53 -1.76 -0.51 12.06
N VAL A 54 -2.74 0.03 12.80
CA VAL A 54 -3.99 -0.67 13.11
C VAL A 54 -4.87 -0.79 11.86
N SER A 55 -5.04 0.29 11.08
CA SER A 55 -5.86 0.23 9.86
C SER A 55 -5.30 -0.74 8.84
N ILE A 56 -3.97 -0.73 8.63
CA ILE A 56 -3.30 -1.63 7.68
C ILE A 56 -3.37 -3.08 8.15
N ASN A 57 -3.17 -3.36 9.45
CA ASN A 57 -3.30 -4.73 9.95
C ASN A 57 -4.73 -5.27 9.76
N ASN A 58 -5.75 -4.46 10.05
CA ASN A 58 -7.14 -4.86 9.81
C ASN A 58 -7.42 -5.12 8.32
N TYR A 59 -6.86 -4.30 7.43
CA TYR A 59 -6.98 -4.49 5.99
C TYR A 59 -6.31 -5.80 5.54
N ILE A 60 -5.10 -6.10 6.01
CA ILE A 60 -4.39 -7.36 5.71
C ILE A 60 -5.19 -8.57 6.20
N GLU A 61 -5.74 -8.54 7.42
CA GLU A 61 -6.57 -9.63 7.94
C GLU A 61 -7.81 -9.87 7.08
N LYS A 62 -8.45 -8.79 6.61
CA LYS A 62 -9.59 -8.88 5.71
C LYS A 62 -9.20 -9.56 4.39
N LEU A 63 -8.10 -9.15 3.77
CA LEU A 63 -7.60 -9.75 2.53
C LEU A 63 -7.26 -11.23 2.69
N LYS A 64 -6.68 -11.64 3.82
CA LYS A 64 -6.40 -13.06 4.10
C LYS A 64 -7.67 -13.89 4.10
N LYS A 65 -8.74 -13.42 4.77
CA LYS A 65 -10.04 -14.11 4.80
C LYS A 65 -10.68 -14.19 3.42
N GLU A 66 -10.59 -13.12 2.64
CA GLU A 66 -11.10 -13.10 1.27
C GLU A 66 -10.35 -14.10 0.38
N LEU A 67 -9.01 -14.18 0.52
CA LEU A 67 -8.20 -15.15 -0.22
C LEU A 67 -8.55 -16.59 0.15
N GLU A 68 -8.66 -16.91 1.44
CA GLU A 68 -9.08 -18.24 1.93
C GLU A 68 -10.44 -18.64 1.33
N PHE A 69 -11.40 -17.71 1.29
CA PHE A 69 -12.71 -17.96 0.70
C PHE A 69 -12.63 -18.24 -0.81
N LEU A 70 -11.84 -17.47 -1.56
CA LEU A 70 -11.63 -17.69 -3.00
C LEU A 70 -10.94 -19.03 -3.28
N GLU A 71 -9.96 -19.42 -2.47
CA GLU A 71 -9.30 -20.72 -2.59
C GLU A 71 -10.26 -21.89 -2.36
N LEU A 72 -11.21 -21.77 -1.42
CA LEU A 72 -12.25 -22.77 -1.20
C LEU A 72 -13.14 -22.93 -2.44
N ILE A 73 -13.62 -21.82 -3.00
CA ILE A 73 -14.42 -21.83 -4.24
C ILE A 73 -13.65 -22.52 -5.38
N LEU A 74 -12.37 -22.20 -5.55
CA LEU A 74 -11.57 -22.76 -6.64
C LEU A 74 -11.27 -24.25 -6.45
N LYS A 75 -11.24 -24.76 -5.20
CA LYS A 75 -11.10 -26.20 -4.91
C LYS A 75 -12.37 -26.98 -5.22
N GLU A 76 -13.55 -26.42 -4.95
CA GLU A 76 -14.84 -27.07 -5.23
C GLU A 76 -15.19 -27.12 -6.73
N ASN A 77 -14.57 -26.26 -7.55
CA ASN A 77 -14.75 -26.23 -9.00
C ASN A 77 -13.73 -27.10 -9.78
N LYS A 78 -13.00 -28.00 -9.11
CA LYS A 78 -12.09 -28.98 -9.72
C LYS A 78 -12.64 -30.40 -9.60
#